data_AF-A0A7J2S762-F1
#
_entry.id   AF-A0A7J2S762-F1
#
_cell.length_a   1.000
_cell.length_b   1.000
_cell.length_c   1.000
_cell.angle_alpha   90.00
_cell.angle_beta   90.00
_cell.angle_gamma   90.00
#
_symmetry.space_group_name_H-M   'P 1'
#
loop_
_entity.id
_entity.type
_entity.pdbx_description
1 polymer ?
#
loop_
_entity_poly.entity_id
_entity_poly.type
_entity_poly.pdbx_seq_one_letter_code
_entity_poly.pdbx_strand_id
1 'polypeptide(L)'
;MEMMDTITVTVLVLLSFLLIWIGIMIFTTKPEQEEEEKEVEVAKNEEKQENSEVEKYKKMVAEMEEKLRKMEERPANDKLLEWLTDLRRENEFLRMKISHLEGGKTIYEGEAMRYENEKLKKELEEYKKRIEKLENEIRELKNSVIYYRDMVSKLQGNYTTLNKYNYRICLRNPDTGEYEYQLVKIPHDFDPFNPTYITRDGIEVYEEYGIRIPTKLGDIIREEFKKDFYLKDFELDR
;
A
#
# COMPACT_ATOMS: atom_id res chain seq x y z
N MET A 1 53.75 -83.03 127.66
CA MET A 1 53.92 -81.85 126.77
C MET A 1 52.55 -81.20 126.61
N GLU A 2 52.04 -80.68 127.71
CA GLU A 2 50.63 -80.94 128.09
C GLU A 2 49.74 -79.71 127.98
N MET A 3 49.66 -79.07 126.82
CA MET A 3 48.86 -77.83 126.76
C MET A 3 48.26 -77.58 125.39
N MET A 4 47.04 -78.08 125.20
CA MET A 4 45.89 -77.27 124.82
C MET A 4 44.63 -78.03 125.25
N ASP A 5 43.97 -77.55 126.31
CA ASP A 5 42.71 -78.11 126.81
C ASP A 5 41.67 -78.18 125.68
N THR A 6 40.80 -79.19 125.68
CA THR A 6 39.69 -79.32 124.71
C THR A 6 38.83 -78.07 124.58
N ILE A 7 38.78 -77.25 125.64
CA ILE A 7 38.11 -75.95 125.65
C ILE A 7 38.87 -74.92 124.80
N THR A 8 40.21 -74.87 124.86
CA THR A 8 41.00 -73.94 124.02
C THR A 8 40.97 -74.35 122.55
N VAL A 9 40.93 -75.65 122.24
CA VAL A 9 40.74 -76.14 120.87
C VAL A 9 39.37 -75.75 120.31
N THR A 10 38.30 -75.91 121.09
CA THR A 10 36.93 -75.56 120.65
C THR A 10 36.75 -74.05 120.47
N VAL A 11 37.36 -73.22 121.33
CA VAL A 11 37.36 -71.76 121.16
C VAL A 11 38.11 -71.35 119.88
N LEU A 12 39.26 -71.97 119.57
CA LEU A 12 40.01 -71.68 118.34
C LEU A 12 39.25 -72.06 117.06
N VAL A 13 38.49 -73.16 117.09
CA VAL A 13 37.65 -73.58 115.94
C VAL A 13 36.46 -72.64 115.74
N LEU A 14 35.86 -72.12 116.82
CA LEU A 14 34.80 -71.11 116.71
C LEU A 14 35.35 -69.78 116.18
N LEU A 15 36.54 -69.37 116.63
CA LEU A 15 37.20 -68.14 116.19
C LEU A 15 37.61 -68.21 114.71
N SER A 16 38.07 -69.37 114.24
CA SER A 16 38.37 -69.57 112.81
C SER A 16 37.12 -69.54 111.95
N PHE A 17 36.00 -70.11 112.42
CA PHE A 17 34.71 -70.00 111.74
C PHE A 17 34.21 -68.56 111.68
N LEU A 18 34.35 -67.79 112.77
CA LEU A 18 33.95 -66.38 112.81
C LEU A 18 34.79 -65.52 111.86
N LEU A 19 36.10 -65.76 111.77
CA LEU A 19 36.98 -65.06 110.82
C LEU A 19 36.69 -65.43 109.37
N ILE A 20 36.37 -66.70 109.07
CA ILE A 20 35.93 -67.12 107.74
C ILE A 20 34.58 -66.48 107.40
N TRP A 21 33.67 -66.38 108.36
CA TRP A 21 32.36 -65.75 108.17
C TRP A 21 32.48 -64.23 107.94
N ILE A 22 33.38 -63.56 108.67
CA ILE A 22 33.71 -62.14 108.45
C ILE A 22 34.39 -61.95 107.10
N GLY A 23 35.28 -62.85 106.69
CA GLY A 23 35.91 -62.83 105.37
C GLY A 23 34.90 -62.99 104.22
N ILE A 24 33.91 -63.87 104.39
CA ILE A 24 32.79 -64.01 103.44
C ILE A 24 31.95 -62.73 103.41
N MET A 25 31.64 -62.13 104.58
CA MET A 25 30.82 -60.92 104.65
C MET A 25 31.48 -59.72 103.96
N ILE A 26 32.79 -59.53 104.15
CA ILE A 26 33.58 -58.46 103.50
C ILE A 26 33.66 -58.68 101.98
N PHE A 27 33.72 -59.93 101.51
CA PHE A 27 33.81 -60.24 100.07
C PHE A 27 32.44 -60.15 99.35
N THR A 28 31.33 -60.31 100.08
CA THR A 28 29.97 -60.22 99.52
C THR A 28 29.38 -58.80 99.49
N THR A 29 30.00 -57.82 100.15
CA THR A 29 29.63 -56.41 100.03
C THR A 29 30.52 -55.71 98.99
N LYS A 30 30.14 -55.77 97.71
CA LYS A 30 30.65 -54.85 96.68
C LYS A 30 30.05 -53.45 96.90
N PRO A 31 30.78 -52.36 96.60
CA PRO A 31 30.29 -51.00 96.79
C PRO A 31 29.32 -50.62 95.66
N GLU A 32 28.05 -50.39 95.99
CA GLU A 32 26.99 -49.92 95.05
C GLU A 32 27.25 -48.51 94.49
N GLN A 33 28.24 -47.76 95.00
CA GLN A 33 28.42 -46.34 94.67
C GLN A 33 29.15 -46.06 93.34
N GLU A 34 29.90 -46.99 92.76
CA GLU A 34 30.60 -46.78 91.47
C GLU A 34 29.81 -47.26 90.23
N GLU A 35 28.74 -48.05 90.42
CA GLU A 35 27.86 -48.51 89.34
C GLU A 35 26.71 -47.51 89.09
N GLU A 36 26.16 -46.88 90.14
CA GLU A 36 25.11 -45.87 90.01
C GLU A 36 25.56 -44.59 89.26
N GLU A 37 26.81 -44.13 89.44
CA GLU A 37 27.30 -42.94 88.72
C GLU A 37 27.51 -43.19 87.21
N LYS A 38 27.91 -44.42 86.82
CA LYS A 38 28.06 -44.81 85.42
C LYS A 38 26.71 -45.05 84.74
N GLU A 39 25.74 -45.63 85.44
CA GLU A 39 24.39 -45.80 84.91
C GLU A 39 23.65 -44.46 84.74
N VAL A 40 23.85 -43.48 85.63
CA VAL A 40 23.23 -42.16 85.53
C VAL A 40 23.85 -41.28 84.43
N GLU A 41 25.16 -41.39 84.16
CA GLU A 41 25.78 -40.69 83.03
C GLU A 41 25.44 -41.33 81.67
N VAL A 42 25.30 -42.66 81.60
CA VAL A 42 24.84 -43.36 80.39
C VAL A 42 23.37 -43.04 80.12
N ALA A 43 22.49 -43.08 81.12
CA ALA A 43 21.08 -42.70 80.97
C ALA A 43 20.89 -41.23 80.56
N LYS A 44 21.68 -40.29 81.10
CA LYS A 44 21.64 -38.87 80.68
C LYS A 44 22.19 -38.63 79.27
N ASN A 45 23.16 -39.42 78.82
CA ASN A 45 23.67 -39.34 77.45
C ASN A 45 22.71 -40.00 76.45
N GLU A 46 22.05 -41.10 76.83
CA GLU A 46 21.00 -41.75 76.04
C GLU A 46 19.75 -40.85 75.92
N GLU A 47 19.27 -40.22 77.00
CA GLU A 47 18.15 -39.26 76.93
C GLU A 47 18.48 -38.00 76.10
N LYS A 48 19.73 -37.51 76.15
CA LYS A 48 20.16 -36.37 75.31
C LYS A 48 20.30 -36.76 73.84
N GLN A 49 20.74 -37.99 73.57
CA GLN A 49 20.87 -38.52 72.22
C GLN A 49 19.49 -38.80 71.62
N GLU A 50 18.58 -39.38 72.40
CA GLU A 50 17.19 -39.63 72.02
C GLU A 50 16.42 -38.32 71.81
N ASN A 51 16.57 -37.31 72.68
CA ASN A 51 15.98 -35.99 72.45
C ASN A 51 16.53 -35.29 71.19
N SER A 52 17.84 -35.43 70.91
CA SER A 52 18.48 -34.89 69.70
C SER A 52 17.94 -35.56 68.44
N GLU A 53 17.69 -36.87 68.47
CA GLU A 53 17.07 -37.60 67.37
C GLU A 53 15.60 -37.22 67.21
N VAL A 54 14.83 -37.14 68.29
CA VAL A 54 13.43 -36.69 68.28
C VAL A 54 13.29 -35.27 67.72
N GLU A 55 14.20 -34.35 68.05
CA GLU A 55 14.21 -33.01 67.46
C GLU A 55 14.51 -33.02 65.96
N LYS A 56 15.42 -33.89 65.49
CA LYS A 56 15.67 -34.07 64.06
C LYS A 56 14.44 -34.63 63.35
N TYR A 57 13.77 -35.62 63.95
CA TYR A 57 12.53 -36.17 63.40
C TYR A 57 11.41 -35.13 63.38
N LYS A 58 11.26 -34.29 64.42
CA LYS A 58 10.29 -33.19 64.43
C LYS A 58 10.57 -32.16 63.33
N LYS A 59 11.84 -31.78 63.13
CA LYS A 59 12.23 -30.88 62.03
C LYS A 59 11.96 -31.51 60.66
N MET A 60 12.25 -32.80 60.50
CA MET A 60 11.99 -33.53 59.26
C MET A 60 10.49 -33.65 58.96
N VAL A 61 9.67 -33.89 59.99
CA VAL A 61 8.20 -33.92 59.86
C VAL A 61 7.67 -32.54 59.47
N ALA A 62 8.12 -31.47 60.13
CA ALA A 62 7.72 -30.10 59.78
C ALA A 62 8.12 -29.73 58.34
N GLU A 63 9.33 -30.13 57.90
CA GLU A 63 9.78 -29.92 56.52
C GLU A 63 8.94 -30.73 55.51
N MET A 64 8.56 -31.96 55.86
CA MET A 64 7.68 -32.79 55.03
C MET A 64 6.25 -32.23 54.97
N GLU A 65 5.71 -31.73 56.07
CA GLU A 65 4.41 -31.05 56.13
C GLU A 65 4.40 -29.78 55.27
N GLU A 66 5.47 -28.98 55.32
CA GLU A 66 5.58 -27.78 54.48
C GLU A 66 5.70 -28.14 52.99
N LYS A 67 6.42 -29.22 52.66
CA LYS A 67 6.49 -29.76 51.28
C LYS A 67 5.14 -30.29 50.80
N LEU A 68 4.38 -30.97 51.66
CA LEU A 68 3.02 -31.42 51.37
C LEU A 68 2.10 -30.24 51.10
N ARG A 69 2.12 -29.21 51.95
CA ARG A 69 1.31 -28.00 51.75
C ARG A 69 1.63 -27.28 50.44
N LYS A 70 2.92 -27.15 50.10
CA LYS A 70 3.36 -26.58 48.81
C LYS A 70 2.97 -27.44 47.61
N MET A 71 2.84 -28.75 47.78
CA MET A 71 2.33 -29.64 46.72
C MET A 71 0.80 -29.60 46.60
N GLU A 72 0.07 -29.40 47.70
CA GLU A 72 -1.39 -29.20 47.70
C GLU A 72 -1.79 -27.81 47.15
N GLU A 73 -0.95 -26.79 47.35
CA GLU A 73 -1.12 -25.45 46.75
C GLU A 73 -0.85 -25.44 45.23
N ARG A 74 -0.10 -26.41 44.69
CA ARG A 74 0.03 -26.58 43.23
C ARG A 74 -1.33 -27.02 42.70
N PRO A 75 -1.80 -26.45 41.57
CA PRO A 75 -3.06 -26.88 40.99
C PRO A 75 -2.97 -28.38 40.72
N ALA A 76 -3.79 -29.15 41.43
CA ALA A 76 -3.92 -30.58 41.22
C ALA A 76 -4.21 -30.84 39.73
N ASN A 77 -3.85 -32.03 39.25
CA ASN A 77 -3.95 -32.39 37.84
C ASN A 77 -5.32 -32.06 37.23
N ASP A 78 -6.39 -32.17 38.03
CA ASP A 78 -7.75 -31.83 37.63
C ASP A 78 -7.97 -30.33 37.34
N LYS A 79 -7.39 -29.43 38.15
CA LYS A 79 -7.43 -27.98 37.89
C LYS A 79 -6.61 -27.60 36.66
N LEU A 80 -5.48 -28.28 36.43
CA LEU A 80 -4.69 -28.09 35.21
C LEU A 80 -5.43 -28.59 33.97
N LEU A 81 -6.18 -29.70 34.07
CA LEU A 81 -7.04 -30.20 33.00
C LEU A 81 -8.20 -29.25 32.71
N GLU A 82 -8.84 -28.71 33.75
CA GLU A 82 -9.89 -27.69 33.61
C GLU A 82 -9.35 -26.46 32.88
N TRP A 83 -8.21 -25.91 33.32
CA TRP A 83 -7.56 -24.78 32.64
C TRP A 83 -7.14 -25.11 31.22
N LEU A 84 -6.65 -26.32 30.95
CA LEU A 84 -6.32 -26.77 29.60
C LEU A 84 -7.56 -26.84 28.71
N THR A 85 -8.70 -27.28 29.25
CA THR A 85 -9.96 -27.32 28.50
C THR A 85 -10.52 -25.93 28.23
N ASP A 86 -10.43 -25.02 29.19
CA ASP A 86 -10.88 -23.64 29.02
C ASP A 86 -9.98 -22.88 28.03
N LEU A 87 -8.66 -23.05 28.13
CA LEU A 87 -7.71 -22.49 27.16
C LEU A 87 -7.93 -23.05 25.75
N ARG A 88 -8.28 -24.35 25.60
CA ARG A 88 -8.63 -24.92 24.30
C ARG A 88 -9.91 -24.31 23.74
N ARG A 89 -10.95 -24.19 24.57
CA ARG A 89 -12.23 -23.58 24.17
C ARG A 89 -12.04 -22.12 23.77
N GLU A 90 -11.23 -21.38 24.51
CA GLU A 90 -10.90 -19.99 24.21
C GLU A 90 -10.08 -19.88 22.92
N ASN A 91 -9.10 -20.76 22.69
CA ASN A 91 -8.36 -20.81 21.43
C ASN A 91 -9.26 -21.09 20.23
N GLU A 92 -10.19 -22.03 20.36
CA GLU A 92 -11.14 -22.38 19.31
C GLU A 92 -12.09 -21.21 19.00
N PHE A 93 -12.61 -20.54 20.05
CA PHE A 93 -13.43 -19.35 19.92
C PHE A 93 -12.68 -18.20 19.23
N LEU A 94 -11.42 -17.95 19.62
CA LEU A 94 -10.58 -16.93 18.99
C LEU A 94 -10.29 -17.25 17.52
N ARG A 95 -10.00 -18.52 17.19
CA ARG A 95 -9.82 -18.96 15.79
C ARG A 95 -11.07 -18.74 14.96
N MET A 96 -12.24 -19.07 15.50
CA MET A 96 -13.52 -18.83 14.82
C MET A 96 -13.79 -17.33 14.61
N LYS A 97 -13.48 -16.50 15.60
CA LYS A 97 -13.62 -15.04 15.49
C LYS A 97 -12.66 -14.47 14.44
N ILE A 98 -11.42 -14.95 14.39
CA ILE A 98 -10.43 -14.57 13.37
C ILE A 98 -10.92 -14.98 11.99
N SER A 99 -11.37 -16.23 11.78
CA SER A 99 -11.85 -16.67 10.47
C SER A 99 -13.07 -15.90 10.00
N HIS A 100 -13.96 -15.51 10.92
CA HIS A 100 -15.12 -14.67 10.59
C HIS A 100 -14.73 -13.24 10.21
N LEU A 101 -13.77 -12.65 10.92
CA LEU A 101 -13.26 -11.31 10.62
C LEU A 101 -12.44 -11.28 9.32
N GLU A 102 -11.58 -12.27 9.09
CA GLU A 102 -10.81 -12.41 7.85
C GLU A 102 -11.72 -12.70 6.65
N GLY A 103 -12.67 -13.62 6.80
CA GLY A 103 -13.66 -13.92 5.76
C GLY A 103 -14.56 -12.71 5.46
N GLY A 104 -15.06 -12.03 6.49
CA GLY A 104 -15.87 -10.82 6.33
C GLY A 104 -15.09 -9.69 5.65
N LYS A 105 -13.88 -9.39 6.10
CA LYS A 105 -13.06 -8.32 5.53
C LYS A 105 -12.71 -8.58 4.06
N THR A 106 -12.31 -9.80 3.72
CA THR A 106 -11.94 -10.18 2.34
C THR A 106 -13.14 -10.19 1.39
N ILE A 107 -14.32 -10.61 1.85
CA ILE A 107 -15.54 -10.58 1.04
C ILE A 107 -16.00 -9.15 0.80
N TYR A 108 -16.07 -8.31 1.84
CA TYR A 108 -16.50 -6.91 1.69
C TYR A 108 -15.51 -6.08 0.86
N GLU A 109 -14.19 -6.21 1.08
CA GLU A 109 -13.19 -5.55 0.24
C GLU A 109 -13.23 -6.08 -1.20
N GLY A 110 -13.42 -7.39 -1.38
CA GLY A 110 -13.53 -8.02 -2.70
C GLY A 110 -14.78 -7.58 -3.48
N GLU A 111 -15.94 -7.50 -2.82
CA GLU A 111 -17.20 -7.07 -3.43
C GLU A 111 -17.21 -5.56 -3.72
N ALA A 112 -16.70 -4.74 -2.80
CA ALA A 112 -16.58 -3.30 -3.02
C ALA A 112 -15.65 -3.00 -4.21
N MET A 113 -14.49 -3.68 -4.27
CA MET A 113 -13.59 -3.53 -5.42
C MET A 113 -14.17 -4.08 -6.72
N ARG A 114 -14.98 -5.15 -6.68
CA ARG A 114 -15.68 -5.65 -7.88
C ARG A 114 -16.70 -4.63 -8.39
N TYR A 115 -17.49 -4.06 -7.50
CA TYR A 115 -18.49 -3.05 -7.83
C TYR A 115 -17.83 -1.79 -8.42
N GLU A 116 -16.75 -1.32 -7.80
CA GLU A 116 -15.99 -0.16 -8.30
C GLU A 116 -15.36 -0.45 -9.66
N ASN A 117 -14.75 -1.63 -9.85
CA ASN A 117 -14.23 -2.04 -11.16
C ASN A 117 -15.33 -2.11 -12.23
N GLU A 118 -16.53 -2.58 -11.89
CA GLU A 118 -17.64 -2.67 -12.82
C GLU A 118 -18.21 -1.28 -13.17
N LYS A 119 -18.26 -0.37 -12.19
CA LYS A 119 -18.59 1.04 -12.42
C LYS A 119 -17.57 1.71 -13.35
N LEU A 120 -16.28 1.55 -13.07
CA LEU A 120 -15.20 2.09 -13.89
C LEU A 120 -15.23 1.52 -15.32
N LYS A 121 -15.54 0.24 -15.49
CA LYS A 121 -15.73 -0.37 -16.81
C LYS A 121 -16.88 0.28 -17.59
N LYS A 122 -18.00 0.57 -16.93
CA LYS A 122 -19.14 1.27 -17.57
C LYS A 122 -18.76 2.69 -17.98
N GLU A 123 -18.12 3.44 -17.09
CA GLU A 123 -17.64 4.80 -17.40
C GLU A 123 -16.65 4.79 -18.58
N LEU A 124 -15.72 3.83 -18.60
CA LEU A 124 -14.75 3.68 -19.67
C LEU A 124 -15.41 3.36 -21.02
N GLU A 125 -16.46 2.54 -21.01
CA GLU A 125 -17.24 2.21 -22.20
C GLU A 125 -18.06 3.41 -22.71
N GLU A 126 -18.63 4.20 -21.80
CA GLU A 126 -19.31 5.46 -22.15
C GLU A 126 -18.34 6.48 -22.77
N TYR A 127 -17.16 6.63 -22.20
CA TYR A 127 -16.13 7.51 -22.77
C TYR A 127 -15.66 7.04 -24.13
N LYS A 128 -15.48 5.72 -24.34
CA LYS A 128 -15.15 5.16 -25.66
C LYS A 128 -16.20 5.51 -26.71
N LYS A 129 -17.48 5.31 -26.40
CA LYS A 129 -18.58 5.67 -27.32
C LYS A 129 -18.62 7.17 -27.63
N ARG A 130 -18.32 8.00 -26.63
CA ARG A 130 -18.25 9.45 -26.81
C ARG A 130 -17.10 9.87 -27.71
N ILE A 131 -15.93 9.25 -27.54
CA ILE A 131 -14.77 9.46 -28.41
C ILE A 131 -15.11 9.06 -29.84
N GLU A 132 -15.67 7.87 -30.06
CA GLU A 132 -16.05 7.39 -31.39
C GLU A 132 -17.03 8.34 -32.09
N LYS A 133 -18.03 8.86 -31.36
CA LYS A 133 -18.96 9.85 -31.89
C LYS A 133 -18.25 11.14 -32.32
N LEU A 134 -17.35 11.66 -31.47
CA LEU A 134 -16.58 12.87 -31.78
C LEU A 134 -15.63 12.66 -32.97
N GLU A 135 -15.00 11.50 -33.08
CA GLU A 135 -14.15 11.15 -34.22
C GLU A 135 -14.94 11.11 -35.54
N ASN A 136 -16.17 10.59 -35.50
CA ASN A 136 -17.06 10.61 -36.67
C ASN A 136 -17.49 12.05 -37.02
N GLU A 137 -17.84 12.89 -36.05
CA GLU A 137 -18.14 14.31 -36.27
C GLU A 137 -16.95 15.07 -36.87
N ILE A 138 -15.73 14.83 -36.38
CA ILE A 138 -14.51 15.41 -36.96
C ILE A 138 -14.30 14.96 -38.41
N ARG A 139 -14.59 13.69 -38.72
CA ARG A 139 -14.47 13.15 -40.07
C ARG A 139 -15.45 13.82 -41.03
N GLU A 140 -16.71 14.00 -40.60
CA GLU A 140 -17.74 14.69 -41.37
C GLU A 140 -17.41 16.17 -41.59
N LEU A 141 -16.94 16.85 -40.54
CA LEU A 141 -16.48 18.24 -40.65
C LEU A 141 -15.30 18.38 -41.60
N LYS A 142 -14.33 17.46 -41.55
CA LYS A 142 -13.18 17.45 -42.47
C LYS A 142 -13.63 17.28 -43.92
N ASN A 143 -14.57 16.38 -44.18
CA ASN A 143 -15.16 16.20 -45.51
C ASN A 143 -15.91 17.45 -45.97
N SER A 144 -16.66 18.09 -45.07
CA SER A 144 -17.36 19.34 -45.36
C SER A 144 -16.40 20.48 -45.70
N VAL A 145 -15.29 20.62 -44.97
CA VAL A 145 -14.24 21.61 -45.26
C VAL A 145 -13.62 21.36 -46.64
N ILE A 146 -13.34 20.10 -46.99
CA ILE A 146 -12.82 19.76 -48.32
C ILE A 146 -13.83 20.15 -49.41
N TYR A 147 -15.11 19.86 -49.21
CA TYR A 147 -16.18 20.24 -50.13
C TYR A 147 -16.27 21.76 -50.31
N TYR A 148 -16.29 22.52 -49.21
CA TYR A 148 -16.32 23.98 -49.28
C TYR A 148 -15.06 24.55 -49.92
N ARG A 149 -13.89 23.95 -49.67
CA ARG A 149 -12.64 24.34 -50.33
C ARG A 149 -12.72 24.13 -51.84
N ASP A 150 -13.20 22.98 -52.30
CA ASP A 150 -13.40 22.71 -53.74
C ASP A 150 -14.39 23.70 -54.38
N MET A 151 -15.50 23.99 -53.69
CA MET A 151 -16.47 24.97 -54.14
C MET A 151 -15.86 26.38 -54.24
N VAL A 152 -15.06 26.80 -53.25
CA VAL A 152 -14.35 28.08 -53.29
C VAL A 152 -13.32 28.09 -54.41
N SER A 153 -12.57 27.01 -54.64
CA SER A 153 -11.63 26.91 -55.76
C SER A 153 -12.33 27.02 -57.11
N LYS A 154 -13.48 26.36 -57.29
CA LYS A 154 -14.32 26.49 -58.49
C LYS A 154 -14.86 27.91 -58.66
N LEU A 155 -15.34 28.53 -57.59
CA LEU A 155 -15.80 29.92 -57.63
C LEU A 155 -14.66 30.88 -57.94
N GLN A 156 -13.47 30.68 -57.38
CA GLN A 156 -12.30 31.51 -57.64
C GLN A 156 -11.88 31.38 -59.11
N GLY A 157 -11.87 30.16 -59.67
CA GLY A 157 -11.64 29.92 -61.09
C GLY A 157 -12.71 30.53 -62.01
N ASN A 158 -13.97 30.57 -61.55
CA ASN A 158 -15.08 31.22 -62.26
C ASN A 158 -15.04 32.75 -62.12
N TYR A 159 -14.57 33.31 -60.99
CA TYR A 159 -14.44 34.75 -60.78
C TYR A 159 -13.27 35.34 -61.57
N THR A 160 -12.17 34.61 -61.75
CA THR A 160 -11.11 34.99 -62.70
C THR A 160 -11.62 35.03 -64.13
N THR A 161 -12.63 34.23 -64.49
CA THR A 161 -13.28 34.30 -65.82
C THR A 161 -14.44 35.29 -65.92
N LEU A 162 -15.03 35.76 -64.81
CA LEU A 162 -16.24 36.62 -64.84
C LEU A 162 -15.98 38.13 -64.80
N ASN A 163 -14.74 38.64 -64.77
CA ASN A 163 -14.54 40.09 -64.93
C ASN A 163 -13.24 40.56 -65.60
N LYS A 164 -12.64 39.72 -66.48
CA LYS A 164 -11.52 40.13 -67.33
C LYS A 164 -11.95 41.00 -68.54
N TYR A 165 -13.19 40.82 -68.99
CA TYR A 165 -13.68 41.43 -70.24
C TYR A 165 -14.75 42.50 -70.03
N ASN A 166 -15.11 42.82 -68.79
CA ASN A 166 -16.15 43.79 -68.48
C ASN A 166 -15.67 44.74 -67.38
N TYR A 167 -15.52 46.01 -67.70
CA TYR A 167 -15.12 47.03 -66.73
C TYR A 167 -16.18 48.14 -66.67
N ARG A 168 -16.62 48.49 -65.46
CA ARG A 168 -17.47 49.67 -65.25
C ARG A 168 -16.58 50.84 -64.87
N ILE A 169 -16.61 51.89 -65.67
CA ILE A 169 -15.90 53.14 -65.41
C ILE A 169 -16.87 54.24 -65.00
N CYS A 170 -16.42 55.08 -64.09
CA CYS A 170 -17.10 56.32 -63.71
C CYS A 170 -16.16 57.46 -64.11
N LEU A 171 -16.55 58.22 -65.12
CA LEU A 171 -15.78 59.34 -65.64
C LEU A 171 -16.47 60.63 -65.24
N ARG A 172 -15.71 61.58 -64.70
CA ARG A 172 -16.21 62.94 -64.48
C ARG A 172 -16.06 63.70 -65.79
N ASN A 173 -17.18 64.16 -66.35
CA ASN A 173 -17.17 65.00 -67.53
C ASN A 173 -16.54 66.37 -67.14
N PRO A 174 -15.44 66.79 -67.78
CA PRO A 174 -14.73 68.01 -67.40
C PRO A 174 -15.56 69.29 -67.67
N ASP A 175 -16.48 69.24 -68.63
CA ASP A 175 -17.29 70.39 -69.06
C ASP A 175 -18.54 70.56 -68.19
N THR A 176 -19.21 69.47 -67.82
CA THR A 176 -20.46 69.51 -67.03
C THR A 176 -20.23 69.24 -65.54
N GLY A 177 -19.10 68.61 -65.18
CA GLY A 177 -18.78 68.20 -63.81
C GLY A 177 -19.57 66.98 -63.31
N GLU A 178 -20.47 66.43 -64.13
CA GLU A 178 -21.28 65.25 -63.81
C GLU A 178 -20.49 63.95 -63.98
N TYR A 179 -20.93 62.90 -63.27
CA TYR A 179 -20.35 61.57 -63.35
C TYR A 179 -21.12 60.70 -64.34
N GLU A 180 -20.43 60.25 -65.38
CA GLU A 180 -20.97 59.33 -66.38
C GLU A 180 -20.45 57.91 -66.12
N TYR A 181 -21.39 56.96 -66.01
CA TYR A 181 -21.07 55.55 -65.88
C TYR A 181 -21.08 54.89 -67.25
N GLN A 182 -19.96 54.27 -67.64
CA GLN A 182 -19.84 53.55 -68.90
C GLN A 182 -19.37 52.11 -68.64
N LEU A 183 -19.95 51.16 -69.37
CA LEU A 183 -19.52 49.76 -69.37
C LEU A 183 -18.59 49.54 -70.57
N VAL A 184 -17.32 49.31 -70.30
CA VAL A 184 -16.32 48.94 -71.30
C VAL A 184 -16.31 47.42 -71.41
N LYS A 185 -16.67 46.92 -72.59
CA LYS A 185 -16.56 45.50 -72.92
C LYS A 185 -15.31 45.29 -73.75
N ILE A 186 -14.37 44.52 -73.22
CA ILE A 186 -13.10 44.20 -73.88
C ILE A 186 -13.30 42.94 -74.72
N PRO A 187 -12.92 42.93 -76.01
CA PRO A 187 -13.00 41.74 -76.85
C PRO A 187 -11.88 40.75 -76.52
N HIS A 188 -12.03 39.50 -76.94
CA HIS A 188 -11.13 38.40 -76.55
C HIS A 188 -9.70 38.52 -77.10
N ASP A 189 -9.56 39.19 -78.24
CA ASP A 189 -8.33 39.49 -78.99
C ASP A 189 -7.68 40.82 -78.59
N PHE A 190 -8.26 41.54 -77.63
CA PHE A 190 -7.75 42.83 -77.19
C PHE A 190 -6.33 42.76 -76.64
N ASP A 191 -5.46 43.63 -77.15
CA ASP A 191 -4.11 43.85 -76.64
C ASP A 191 -4.07 45.14 -75.79
N PRO A 192 -3.96 45.03 -74.44
CA PRO A 192 -3.89 46.19 -73.56
C PRO A 192 -2.52 46.90 -73.56
N PHE A 193 -1.49 46.35 -74.21
CA PHE A 193 -0.13 46.89 -74.15
C PHE A 193 0.17 47.92 -75.25
N ASN A 194 -0.66 47.98 -76.30
CA ASN A 194 -0.41 48.84 -77.45
C ASN A 194 -1.61 49.77 -77.76
N PRO A 195 -1.84 50.84 -76.98
CA PRO A 195 -2.86 51.83 -77.30
C PRO A 195 -2.49 52.59 -78.58
N THR A 196 -3.50 52.97 -79.38
CA THR A 196 -3.31 53.76 -80.61
C THR A 196 -2.70 55.13 -80.29
N TYR A 197 -3.16 55.77 -79.21
CA TYR A 197 -2.53 56.94 -78.59
C TYR A 197 -3.09 57.19 -77.19
N ILE A 198 -2.46 58.09 -76.45
CA ILE A 198 -2.91 58.55 -75.13
C ILE A 198 -3.24 60.04 -75.22
N THR A 199 -4.46 60.40 -74.82
CA THR A 199 -4.91 61.79 -74.76
C THR A 199 -4.24 62.54 -73.61
N ARG A 200 -4.22 63.88 -73.68
CA ARG A 200 -3.67 64.74 -72.62
C ARG A 200 -4.37 64.55 -71.26
N ASP A 201 -5.62 64.12 -71.29
CA ASP A 201 -6.45 63.86 -70.11
C ASP A 201 -6.18 62.49 -69.47
N GLY A 202 -5.21 61.73 -70.00
CA GLY A 202 -4.84 60.41 -69.47
C GLY A 202 -5.83 59.31 -69.86
N ILE A 203 -6.42 59.40 -71.06
CA ILE A 203 -7.27 58.36 -71.63
C ILE A 203 -6.50 57.67 -72.76
N GLU A 204 -6.31 56.36 -72.63
CA GLU A 204 -5.78 55.45 -73.65
C GLU A 204 -6.90 55.14 -74.65
N VAL A 205 -6.62 55.37 -75.93
CA VAL A 205 -7.56 55.15 -77.03
C VAL A 205 -7.08 53.98 -77.88
N TYR A 206 -7.96 53.02 -78.07
CA TYR A 206 -7.77 51.85 -78.93
C TYR A 206 -8.76 51.96 -80.10
N GLU A 207 -8.34 52.60 -81.19
CA GLU A 207 -9.23 52.90 -82.32
C GLU A 207 -9.75 51.66 -83.02
N GLU A 208 -8.90 50.63 -83.15
CA GLU A 208 -9.23 49.34 -83.73
C GLU A 208 -10.44 48.67 -83.05
N TYR A 209 -10.55 48.85 -81.73
CA TYR A 209 -11.61 48.27 -80.92
C TYR A 209 -12.72 49.28 -80.56
N GLY A 210 -12.56 50.56 -80.90
CA GLY A 210 -13.48 51.63 -80.49
C GLY A 210 -13.53 51.85 -78.98
N ILE A 211 -12.46 51.50 -78.26
CA ILE A 211 -12.41 51.47 -76.79
C ILE A 211 -11.60 52.65 -76.27
N ARG A 212 -12.10 53.30 -75.21
CA ARG A 212 -11.43 54.39 -74.51
C ARG A 212 -11.36 54.07 -73.03
N ILE A 213 -10.15 54.02 -72.48
CA ILE A 213 -9.91 53.56 -71.11
C ILE A 213 -9.00 54.58 -70.41
N PRO A 214 -9.32 55.02 -69.19
CA PRO A 214 -8.38 55.80 -68.39
C PRO A 214 -7.07 55.03 -68.17
N THR A 215 -5.92 55.69 -68.24
CA THR A 215 -4.59 55.05 -68.07
C THR A 215 -4.49 54.22 -66.81
N LYS A 216 -5.06 54.69 -65.70
CA LYS A 216 -5.12 53.95 -64.42
C LYS A 216 -5.87 52.62 -64.54
N LEU A 217 -6.94 52.57 -65.32
CA LEU A 217 -7.65 51.32 -65.58
C LEU A 217 -6.88 50.46 -66.59
N GLY A 218 -6.21 51.07 -67.57
CA GLY A 218 -5.28 50.41 -68.47
C GLY A 218 -4.20 49.63 -67.71
N ASP A 219 -3.62 50.22 -66.66
CA ASP A 219 -2.63 49.55 -65.80
C ASP A 219 -3.19 48.30 -65.12
N ILE A 220 -4.40 48.41 -64.54
CA ILE A 220 -5.10 47.28 -63.90
C ILE A 220 -5.37 46.16 -64.92
N ILE A 221 -5.83 46.53 -66.12
CA ILE A 221 -6.09 45.56 -67.19
C ILE A 221 -4.79 44.88 -67.62
N ARG A 222 -3.69 45.64 -67.80
CA ARG A 222 -2.38 45.08 -68.15
C ARG A 222 -1.86 44.11 -67.11
N GLU A 223 -2.03 44.39 -65.82
CA GLU A 223 -1.64 43.46 -64.75
C GLU A 223 -2.42 42.14 -64.80
N GLU A 224 -3.74 42.21 -65.03
CA GLU A 224 -4.56 41.00 -65.20
C GLU A 224 -4.18 40.20 -66.45
N PHE A 225 -3.93 40.87 -67.58
CA PHE A 225 -3.51 40.21 -68.82
C PHE A 225 -2.08 39.63 -68.74
N LYS A 226 -1.16 40.24 -67.97
CA LYS A 226 0.18 39.67 -67.73
C LYS A 226 0.12 38.33 -67.00
N LYS A 227 -0.77 38.18 -66.02
CA LYS A 227 -0.91 36.93 -65.24
C LYS A 227 -1.22 35.73 -66.13
N ASP A 228 -2.04 35.93 -67.16
CA ASP A 228 -2.38 34.87 -68.12
C ASP A 228 -1.22 34.49 -69.04
N PHE A 229 -0.37 35.46 -69.39
CA PHE A 229 0.83 35.20 -70.19
C PHE A 229 1.80 34.27 -69.44
N TYR A 230 2.05 34.58 -68.16
CA TYR A 230 2.90 33.74 -67.30
C TYR A 230 2.27 32.38 -66.97
N LEU A 231 0.95 32.28 -66.90
CA LEU A 231 0.27 30.99 -66.71
C LEU A 231 0.46 30.06 -67.92
N LYS A 232 0.36 30.60 -69.14
CA LYS A 232 0.56 29.85 -70.39
C LYS A 232 1.99 29.31 -70.52
N ASP A 233 2.99 30.12 -70.18
CA ASP A 233 4.40 29.69 -70.23
C ASP A 233 4.68 28.55 -69.23
N PHE A 234 4.03 28.55 -68.07
CA PHE A 234 4.16 27.50 -67.06
C PHE A 234 3.47 26.17 -67.46
N GLU A 235 2.44 26.23 -68.30
CA GLU A 235 1.74 25.05 -68.83
C GLU A 235 2.46 24.43 -70.06
N LEU A 236 3.22 25.23 -70.81
CA LEU A 236 4.01 24.78 -71.96
C LEU A 236 5.34 24.12 -71.59
N ASP A 237 5.88 24.41 -70.39
CA ASP A 237 7.10 23.81 -69.85
C ASP A 237 6.86 22.46 -69.10
N ARG A 238 5.67 21.85 -69.23
CA ARG A 238 5.34 20.52 -68.67
C ARG A 238 5.15 19.43 -69.72
#